data_AF-A0A074ZBB2-F1
#
_entry.id   AF-A0A074ZBB2-F1
#
_cell.length_a   1.000
_cell.length_b   1.000
_cell.length_c   1.000
_cell.angle_alpha   90.00
_cell.angle_beta   90.00
_cell.angle_gamma   90.00
#
_symmetry.space_group_name_H-M   'P 1'
#
loop_
_entity.id
_entity.type
_entity.pdbx_description
1 polymer ?
#
loop_
_entity_poly.entity_id
_entity_poly.type
_entity_poly.pdbx_seq_one_letter_code
_entity_poly.pdbx_strand_id
1 'polypeptide(L)'
;MPPRLLFSPRGVYRSFAMSAYSVCERGCSNTNGYRMFIKSTSGPISPFHDIPLHSDKQKNIFNMLVEIPRWTNAKMEICKEEFMNPIKQDVKNGKLRFVNNIFPHKGYIWNYGALPQTWEDPNHQDPNTNAKGDNDPIDVCEIGSKILSRGSVVPVKVLGILAMIDEGKQWGS
;
A
#
# COMPACT_ATOMS: atom_id res chain seq x y z
N MET A 1 -57.85 29.15 1.65
CA MET A 1 -56.65 28.75 0.88
C MET A 1 -55.43 28.86 1.79
N PRO A 2 -54.78 27.77 2.20
CA PRO A 2 -53.51 27.83 2.93
C PRO A 2 -52.31 27.75 1.95
N PRO A 3 -51.14 28.33 2.27
CA PRO A 3 -49.99 28.26 1.39
C PRO A 3 -49.33 26.88 1.44
N ARG A 4 -49.02 26.32 0.26
CA ARG A 4 -48.18 25.13 0.12
C ARG A 4 -46.73 25.48 0.46
N LEU A 5 -46.22 24.92 1.56
CA LEU A 5 -44.78 24.80 1.80
C LEU A 5 -44.21 23.74 0.85
N LEU A 6 -43.49 24.19 -0.18
CA LEU A 6 -42.65 23.32 -1.02
C LEU A 6 -41.38 22.98 -0.24
N PHE A 7 -41.38 21.83 0.44
CA PHE A 7 -40.13 21.22 0.90
C PHE A 7 -39.39 20.65 -0.31
N SER A 8 -38.24 21.23 -0.63
CA SER A 8 -37.27 20.68 -1.58
C SER A 8 -36.41 19.65 -0.86
N PRO A 9 -36.44 18.35 -1.23
CA PRO A 9 -35.51 17.39 -0.68
C PRO A 9 -34.22 17.48 -1.52
N ARG A 10 -33.35 18.45 -1.23
CA ARG A 10 -31.94 18.35 -1.63
C ARG A 10 -31.22 17.42 -0.66
N GLY A 11 -31.57 16.14 -0.73
CA GLY A 11 -30.71 15.07 -0.24
C GLY A 11 -29.49 15.03 -1.14
N VAL A 12 -28.36 15.55 -0.66
CA VAL A 12 -27.06 15.28 -1.27
C VAL A 12 -26.79 13.80 -1.02
N TYR A 13 -27.22 12.96 -1.95
CA TYR A 13 -26.72 11.60 -2.03
C TYR A 13 -25.22 11.70 -2.31
N ARG A 14 -24.41 11.58 -1.26
CA ARG A 14 -22.99 11.27 -1.42
C ARG A 14 -22.95 9.97 -2.21
N SER A 15 -22.65 10.07 -3.50
CA SER A 15 -22.16 8.94 -4.27
C SER A 15 -20.99 8.36 -3.49
N PHE A 16 -21.18 7.18 -2.90
CA PHE A 16 -20.06 6.37 -2.48
C PHE A 16 -19.35 6.00 -3.78
N ALA A 17 -18.32 6.76 -4.14
CA ALA A 17 -17.43 6.39 -5.23
C ALA A 17 -16.93 4.97 -4.92
N MET A 18 -17.38 4.01 -5.71
CA MET A 18 -16.88 2.64 -5.64
C MET A 18 -15.36 2.72 -5.81
N SER A 19 -14.62 2.13 -4.88
CA SER A 19 -13.17 1.98 -5.04
C SER A 19 -12.92 1.29 -6.38
N ALA A 20 -12.08 1.89 -7.23
CA ALA A 20 -11.72 1.33 -8.54
C ALA A 20 -11.01 -0.04 -8.40
N TYR A 21 -10.53 -0.35 -7.19
CA TYR A 21 -9.83 -1.57 -6.86
C TYR A 21 -10.53 -2.31 -5.72
N SER A 22 -10.49 -3.63 -5.78
CA SER A 22 -10.99 -4.55 -4.75
C SER A 22 -9.96 -5.65 -4.48
N VAL A 23 -10.13 -6.33 -3.34
CA VAL A 23 -9.24 -7.42 -2.92
C VAL A 23 -9.92 -8.78 -3.11
N CYS A 24 -9.12 -9.79 -3.44
CA CYS A 24 -9.55 -11.17 -3.51
C CYS A 24 -8.60 -12.03 -2.68
N GLU A 25 -9.07 -12.46 -1.51
CA GLU A 25 -8.29 -13.26 -0.58
C GLU A 25 -8.43 -14.75 -0.89
N ARG A 26 -7.31 -15.47 -0.79
CA ARG A 26 -7.21 -16.93 -0.93
C ARG A 26 -6.42 -17.50 0.24
N GLY A 27 -6.84 -18.65 0.75
CA GLY A 27 -6.27 -19.25 1.95
C GLY A 27 -6.76 -18.60 3.26
N CYS A 28 -6.21 -19.05 4.38
CA CYS A 28 -6.56 -18.54 5.71
C CYS A 28 -5.55 -17.48 6.16
N SER A 29 -6.01 -16.38 6.74
CA SER A 29 -5.13 -15.35 7.32
C SER A 29 -4.16 -15.96 8.33
N ASN A 30 -2.95 -15.39 8.42
CA ASN A 30 -1.85 -15.87 9.27
C ASN A 30 -1.45 -17.34 8.98
N THR A 31 -1.46 -17.72 7.70
CA THR A 31 -0.91 -19.00 7.22
C THR A 31 -0.01 -18.77 6.01
N ASN A 32 0.91 -19.70 5.75
CA ASN A 32 1.81 -19.62 4.58
C ASN A 32 1.06 -19.60 3.23
N GLY A 33 -0.17 -20.15 3.19
CA GLY A 33 -1.00 -20.20 1.99
C GLY A 33 -1.84 -18.94 1.75
N TYR A 34 -1.80 -17.95 2.64
CA TYR A 34 -2.57 -16.72 2.47
C TYR A 34 -2.04 -15.89 1.30
N ARG A 35 -2.92 -15.51 0.39
CA ARG A 35 -2.64 -14.58 -0.71
C ARG A 35 -3.78 -13.58 -0.84
N MET A 36 -3.42 -12.31 -1.01
CA MET A 36 -4.36 -11.26 -1.36
C MET A 36 -4.03 -10.73 -2.74
N PHE A 37 -4.91 -11.01 -3.70
CA PHE A 37 -4.82 -10.49 -5.07
C PHE A 37 -5.61 -9.18 -5.19
N ILE A 38 -5.16 -8.30 -6.08
CA ILE A 38 -5.86 -7.05 -6.41
C ILE A 38 -6.67 -7.24 -7.70
N LYS A 39 -7.86 -6.65 -7.73
CA LYS A 39 -8.73 -6.63 -8.91
C LYS A 39 -9.12 -5.20 -9.23
N SER A 40 -9.03 -4.83 -10.50
CA SER A 40 -9.66 -3.64 -11.06
C SER A 40 -11.10 -3.96 -11.50
N THR A 41 -11.76 -2.96 -12.10
CA THR A 41 -13.05 -3.15 -12.78
C THR A 41 -12.97 -4.09 -13.99
N SER A 42 -11.78 -4.29 -14.59
CA SER A 42 -11.58 -5.16 -15.74
C SER A 42 -11.12 -6.58 -15.38
N GLY A 43 -10.76 -6.84 -14.12
CA GLY A 43 -10.35 -8.17 -13.66
C GLY A 43 -9.17 -8.15 -12.70
N PRO A 44 -8.55 -9.31 -12.43
CA PRO A 44 -7.31 -9.41 -11.66
C PRO A 44 -6.18 -8.59 -12.29
N ILE A 45 -5.40 -7.90 -11.47
CA ILE A 45 -4.26 -7.08 -11.89
C ILE A 45 -3.05 -7.33 -10.99
N SER A 46 -1.84 -7.12 -11.50
CA SER A 46 -0.63 -7.06 -10.69
C SER A 46 -0.56 -5.73 -9.94
N PRO A 47 -0.48 -5.73 -8.59
CA PRO A 47 -0.27 -4.51 -7.85
C PRO A 47 1.10 -3.88 -8.08
N PHE A 48 2.09 -4.66 -8.53
CA PHE A 48 3.42 -4.14 -8.82
C PHE A 48 3.42 -3.38 -10.16
N HIS A 49 2.79 -3.95 -11.19
CA HIS A 49 2.97 -3.48 -12.56
C HIS A 49 1.77 -2.71 -13.14
N ASP A 50 0.55 -3.06 -12.75
CA ASP A 50 -0.66 -2.63 -13.47
C ASP A 50 -1.40 -1.46 -12.80
N ILE A 51 -1.11 -1.17 -11.52
CA ILE A 51 -1.64 0.02 -10.86
C ILE A 51 -0.80 1.22 -11.32
N PRO A 52 -1.39 2.27 -11.93
CA PRO A 52 -0.62 3.43 -12.36
C PRO A 52 0.06 4.13 -11.19
N LEU A 53 1.34 4.50 -11.33
CA LEU A 53 2.06 5.26 -10.30
C LEU A 53 1.35 6.56 -9.90
N HIS A 54 0.84 7.30 -10.88
CA HIS A 54 0.13 8.56 -10.66
C HIS A 54 -1.39 8.38 -10.74
N SER A 55 -2.11 8.87 -9.74
CA SER A 55 -3.57 9.06 -9.83
C SER A 55 -3.93 10.40 -10.48
N ASP A 56 -3.09 11.42 -10.28
CA ASP A 56 -3.17 12.71 -10.98
C ASP A 56 -1.75 13.25 -11.20
N LYS A 57 -1.24 13.08 -12.42
CA LYS A 57 0.12 13.49 -12.78
C LYS A 57 0.30 15.02 -12.76
N GLN A 58 -0.75 15.79 -13.03
CA GLN A 58 -0.65 17.26 -13.05
C GLN A 58 -0.50 17.83 -11.63
N LYS A 59 -1.07 17.15 -10.64
CA LYS A 59 -1.03 17.57 -9.24
C LYS A 59 0.00 16.81 -8.39
N ASN A 60 0.85 15.98 -9.02
CA ASN A 60 1.80 15.09 -8.35
C ASN A 60 1.12 14.26 -7.24
N ILE A 61 -0.02 13.65 -7.56
CA ILE A 61 -0.73 12.73 -6.67
C ILE A 61 -0.45 11.31 -7.15
N PHE A 62 0.04 10.49 -6.23
CA PHE A 62 0.48 9.12 -6.48
C PHE A 62 -0.57 8.14 -5.99
N ASN A 63 -0.62 6.94 -6.58
CA ASN A 63 -1.31 5.81 -5.97
C ASN A 63 -0.33 5.10 -5.03
N MET A 64 -0.76 4.89 -3.79
CA MET A 64 -0.08 4.00 -2.85
C MET A 64 -0.91 2.74 -2.69
N LEU A 65 -0.28 1.57 -2.79
CA LEU A 65 -0.86 0.32 -2.33
C LEU A 65 -0.54 0.12 -0.85
N VAL A 66 -1.56 -0.10 -0.03
CA VAL A 66 -1.39 -0.35 1.41
C VAL A 66 -1.16 -1.84 1.66
N GLU A 67 -0.06 -2.20 2.31
CA GLU A 67 0.28 -3.59 2.64
C GLU A 67 0.04 -3.89 4.13
N ILE A 68 0.42 -2.95 4.99
CA ILE A 68 0.37 -3.13 6.44
C ILE A 68 -0.39 -1.96 7.07
N PRO A 69 -1.64 -2.20 7.54
CA PRO A 69 -2.39 -1.21 8.29
C PRO A 69 -1.66 -0.77 9.56
N ARG A 70 -1.79 0.51 9.91
CA ARG A 70 -1.22 1.06 11.16
C ARG A 70 -1.65 0.24 12.39
N TRP A 71 -0.69 0.03 13.30
CA TRP A 71 -0.78 -0.73 14.54
C TRP A 71 -1.02 -2.24 14.38
N THR A 72 -0.67 -2.80 13.23
CA THR A 72 -0.60 -4.24 12.99
C THR A 72 0.85 -4.73 12.91
N ASN A 73 1.05 -6.03 13.07
CA ASN A 73 2.39 -6.63 13.22
C ASN A 73 2.79 -7.57 12.08
N ALA A 74 1.83 -8.13 11.33
CA ALA A 74 2.15 -9.06 10.24
C ALA A 74 2.93 -8.32 9.16
N LYS A 75 4.16 -8.78 8.85
CA LYS A 75 4.95 -8.22 7.75
C LYS A 75 4.38 -8.74 6.44
N MET A 76 3.57 -7.92 5.79
CA MET A 76 2.92 -8.24 4.53
C MET A 76 3.57 -7.42 3.43
N GLU A 77 3.77 -8.03 2.27
CA GLU A 77 4.48 -7.42 1.16
C GLU A 77 3.94 -7.95 -0.18
N ILE A 78 4.07 -7.15 -1.23
CA ILE A 78 3.94 -7.58 -2.62
C ILE A 78 4.97 -8.68 -2.88
N CYS A 79 4.52 -9.86 -3.33
CA CYS A 79 5.43 -10.93 -3.72
C CYS A 79 5.88 -10.76 -5.18
N LYS A 80 7.15 -10.41 -5.41
CA LYS A 80 7.70 -10.19 -6.76
C LYS A 80 7.81 -11.49 -7.57
N GLU A 81 7.96 -12.61 -6.90
CA GLU A 81 8.26 -13.92 -7.49
C GLU A 81 7.01 -14.68 -7.95
N GLU A 82 5.83 -14.31 -7.44
CA GLU A 82 4.56 -14.97 -7.76
C GLU A 82 3.79 -14.22 -8.85
N PHE A 83 3.16 -14.97 -9.74
CA PHE A 83 2.31 -14.42 -10.80
C PHE A 83 1.21 -13.54 -10.22
N MET A 84 0.98 -12.37 -10.85
CA MET A 84 0.07 -11.31 -10.39
C MET A 84 0.45 -10.65 -9.06
N ASN A 85 1.68 -10.86 -8.59
CA ASN A 85 2.30 -10.20 -7.44
C ASN A 85 1.37 -10.02 -6.23
N PRO A 86 0.73 -11.09 -5.72
CA PRO A 86 -0.19 -10.96 -4.59
C PRO A 86 0.54 -10.43 -3.35
N ILE A 87 -0.21 -9.74 -2.47
CA ILE A 87 0.28 -9.44 -1.13
C ILE A 87 0.26 -10.74 -0.32
N LYS A 88 1.40 -11.09 0.28
CA LYS A 88 1.53 -12.24 1.19
C LYS A 88 2.34 -11.86 2.42
N GLN A 89 2.31 -12.71 3.43
CA GLN A 89 3.13 -12.51 4.62
C GLN A 89 4.55 -13.02 4.39
N ASP A 90 5.54 -12.23 4.78
CA ASP A 90 6.97 -12.62 4.77
C ASP A 90 7.19 -13.85 5.66
N VAL A 91 8.06 -14.75 5.23
CA VAL A 91 8.42 -15.98 5.93
C VAL A 91 9.91 -15.95 6.22
N LYS A 92 10.29 -15.86 7.50
CA LYS A 92 11.68 -15.92 7.95
C LYS A 92 11.91 -17.20 8.72
N ASN A 93 12.92 -17.99 8.33
CA ASN A 93 13.26 -19.28 8.95
C ASN A 93 12.06 -20.26 9.02
N GLY A 94 11.26 -20.32 7.96
CA GLY A 94 10.09 -21.20 7.85
C GLY A 94 8.87 -20.76 8.69
N LYS A 95 8.94 -19.61 9.38
CA LYS A 95 7.85 -19.06 10.18
C LYS A 95 7.37 -17.73 9.63
N LEU A 96 6.07 -17.50 9.73
CA LEU A 96 5.46 -16.21 9.40
C LEU A 96 6.09 -15.11 10.24
N ARG A 97 6.51 -14.02 9.58
CA ARG A 97 7.18 -12.91 10.23
C ARG A 97 6.17 -11.92 10.78
N PHE A 98 6.35 -11.58 12.05
CA PHE A 98 5.66 -10.48 12.71
C PHE A 98 6.72 -9.51 13.23
N VAL A 99 6.52 -8.22 12.97
CA VAL A 99 7.34 -7.16 13.54
C VAL A 99 6.99 -7.00 15.02
N ASN A 100 8.02 -6.96 15.86
CA ASN A 100 7.86 -6.82 17.31
C ASN A 100 7.35 -5.41 17.66
N ASN A 101 6.61 -5.32 18.76
CA ASN A 101 6.33 -4.02 19.37
C ASN A 101 7.60 -3.49 20.04
N ILE A 102 8.01 -2.27 19.71
CA ILE A 102 9.14 -1.58 20.32
C ILE A 102 8.57 -0.43 21.14
N PHE A 103 8.65 -0.51 22.47
CA PHE A 103 8.08 0.52 23.35
C PHE A 103 8.58 1.93 22.97
N PRO A 104 7.70 2.95 22.87
CA PRO A 104 6.27 2.97 23.23
C PRO A 104 5.30 2.59 22.09
N HIS A 105 5.81 2.03 21.01
CA HIS A 105 5.08 1.79 19.78
C HIS A 105 4.41 0.40 19.72
N LYS A 106 3.29 0.34 18.98
CA LYS A 106 2.55 -0.89 18.66
C LYS A 106 2.62 -1.12 17.16
N GLY A 107 3.23 -2.23 16.74
CA GLY A 107 3.36 -2.62 15.34
C GLY A 107 3.95 -1.52 14.46
N TYR A 108 3.48 -1.45 13.22
CA TYR A 108 3.79 -0.34 12.32
C TYR A 108 3.09 0.94 12.79
N ILE A 109 3.83 2.03 12.95
CA ILE A 109 3.26 3.31 13.45
C ILE A 109 2.67 4.20 12.36
N TRP A 110 2.71 3.74 11.10
CA TRP A 110 2.10 4.35 9.91
C TRP A 110 1.25 3.31 9.18
N ASN A 111 0.40 3.74 8.24
CA ASN A 111 -0.03 2.81 7.19
C ASN A 111 1.16 2.65 6.25
N TYR A 112 1.58 1.41 6.03
CA TYR A 112 2.79 1.10 5.27
C TYR A 112 2.45 0.33 4.01
N GLY A 113 3.22 0.56 2.95
CA GLY A 113 3.06 -0.10 1.67
C GLY A 113 3.99 0.52 0.64
N ALA A 114 3.60 0.48 -0.64
CA ALA A 114 4.51 0.75 -1.75
C ALA A 114 3.89 1.64 -2.84
N LEU A 115 4.75 2.32 -3.60
CA LEU A 115 4.40 2.94 -4.87
C LEU A 115 4.50 1.90 -6.00
N PRO A 116 3.40 1.60 -6.71
CA PRO A 116 3.43 0.68 -7.84
C PRO A 116 4.23 1.29 -9.00
N GLN A 117 4.73 0.45 -9.91
CA GLN A 117 5.56 0.86 -11.05
C GLN A 117 6.84 1.61 -10.67
N THR A 118 7.39 1.33 -9.48
CA THR A 118 8.71 1.78 -9.03
C THR A 118 9.56 0.58 -8.67
N TRP A 119 10.88 0.70 -8.76
CA TRP A 119 11.78 -0.39 -8.43
C TRP A 119 13.15 0.15 -8.06
N GLU A 120 13.62 -0.20 -6.87
CA GLU A 120 14.96 0.10 -6.39
C GLU A 120 15.95 -0.90 -6.99
N ASP A 121 16.57 -0.55 -8.12
CA ASP A 121 17.44 -1.44 -8.90
C ASP A 121 18.64 -1.93 -8.05
N PRO A 122 18.78 -3.24 -7.79
CA PRO A 122 19.89 -3.78 -7.00
C PRO A 122 21.24 -3.71 -7.70
N ASN A 123 21.28 -3.32 -8.98
CA ASN A 123 22.51 -3.10 -9.75
C ASN A 123 22.91 -1.62 -9.80
N HIS A 124 22.02 -0.72 -9.42
CA HIS A 124 22.30 0.71 -9.30
C HIS A 124 22.86 1.01 -7.91
N GLN A 125 23.94 1.79 -7.84
CA GLN A 125 24.47 2.33 -6.58
C GLN A 125 24.09 3.79 -6.51
N ASP A 126 23.32 4.17 -5.49
CA ASP A 126 22.90 5.55 -5.29
C ASP A 126 24.10 6.40 -4.83
N PRO A 127 24.29 7.59 -5.43
CA PRO A 127 25.43 8.45 -5.11
C PRO A 127 25.36 9.10 -3.72
N ASN A 128 24.17 9.21 -3.11
CA ASN A 128 23.99 9.86 -1.81
C ASN A 128 24.20 8.89 -0.64
N THR A 129 23.77 7.63 -0.79
CA THR A 129 23.91 6.59 0.24
C THR A 129 25.13 5.71 0.05
N ASN A 130 25.67 5.64 -1.17
CA ASN A 130 26.65 4.63 -1.62
C ASN A 130 26.18 3.18 -1.42
N ALA A 131 24.87 2.94 -1.31
CA ALA A 131 24.27 1.62 -1.21
C ALA A 131 23.54 1.25 -2.50
N LYS A 132 23.28 -0.05 -2.68
CA LYS A 132 22.49 -0.57 -3.80
C LYS A 132 21.03 -0.66 -3.41
N GLY A 133 20.13 -0.57 -4.40
CA GLY A 133 18.70 -0.80 -4.21
C GLY A 133 18.42 -2.16 -3.59
N ASP A 134 17.33 -2.26 -2.83
CA ASP A 134 16.93 -3.48 -2.14
C ASP A 134 16.21 -4.51 -3.02
N ASN A 135 15.95 -4.16 -4.29
CA ASN A 135 15.19 -4.90 -5.30
C ASN A 135 13.66 -4.82 -5.13
N ASP A 136 13.13 -3.96 -4.26
CA ASP A 136 11.70 -3.81 -4.00
C ASP A 136 11.14 -2.51 -4.62
N PRO A 137 9.80 -2.36 -4.69
CA PRO A 137 9.20 -1.07 -4.99
C PRO A 137 9.55 -0.03 -3.92
N ILE A 138 9.49 1.25 -4.25
CA ILE A 138 9.70 2.33 -3.28
C ILE A 138 8.61 2.28 -2.20
N ASP A 139 9.06 2.22 -0.96
CA ASP A 139 8.24 2.22 0.24
C ASP A 139 7.56 3.55 0.53
N VAL A 140 6.39 3.47 1.19
CA VAL A 140 5.62 4.63 1.64
C VAL A 140 5.16 4.46 3.07
N CYS A 141 5.45 5.47 3.90
CA CYS A 141 4.84 5.67 5.20
C CYS A 141 3.72 6.72 5.08
N GLU A 142 2.45 6.28 5.05
CA GLU A 142 1.29 7.17 5.02
C GLU A 142 0.88 7.55 6.44
N ILE A 143 0.85 8.87 6.69
CA ILE A 143 0.79 9.47 8.03
C ILE A 143 -0.58 10.06 8.39
N GLY A 144 -1.59 9.86 7.57
CA GLY A 144 -2.94 10.35 7.80
C GLY A 144 -3.59 9.74 9.05
N SER A 145 -4.68 10.36 9.51
CA SER A 145 -5.35 9.95 10.75
C SER A 145 -6.09 8.62 10.64
N LYS A 146 -6.53 8.22 9.43
CA LYS A 146 -7.30 7.00 9.20
C LYS A 146 -6.39 5.77 9.17
N ILE A 147 -6.82 4.67 9.77
CA ILE A 147 -6.20 3.36 9.54
C ILE A 147 -6.74 2.82 8.22
N LEU A 148 -5.85 2.57 7.26
CA LEU A 148 -6.21 2.09 5.94
C LEU A 148 -6.21 0.57 5.90
N SER A 149 -7.09 -0.01 5.08
CA SER A 149 -7.20 -1.47 4.94
C SER A 149 -6.12 -2.00 4.01
N ARG A 150 -5.59 -3.18 4.31
CA ARG A 150 -4.66 -3.89 3.43
C ARG A 150 -5.25 -4.09 2.03
N GLY A 151 -4.42 -3.93 1.00
CA GLY A 151 -4.80 -3.99 -0.40
C GLY A 151 -5.56 -2.77 -0.92
N SER A 152 -5.78 -1.75 -0.07
CA SER A 152 -6.37 -0.49 -0.55
C SER A 152 -5.38 0.24 -1.44
N VAL A 153 -5.86 0.77 -2.55
CA VAL A 153 -5.11 1.72 -3.39
C VAL A 153 -5.63 3.12 -3.08
N VAL A 154 -4.77 3.98 -2.55
CA VAL A 154 -5.15 5.32 -2.08
C VAL A 154 -4.33 6.41 -2.75
N PRO A 155 -4.96 7.57 -3.08
CA PRO A 155 -4.23 8.71 -3.59
C PRO A 155 -3.46 9.40 -2.46
N VAL A 156 -2.16 9.63 -2.63
CA VAL A 156 -1.28 10.28 -1.64
C VAL A 156 -0.47 11.42 -2.27
N LYS A 157 -0.02 12.36 -1.44
CA LYS A 157 0.93 13.40 -1.80
C LYS A 157 2.25 13.13 -1.09
N VAL A 158 3.36 13.22 -1.81
CA VAL A 158 4.70 13.08 -1.24
C VAL A 158 5.03 14.35 -0.44
N LEU A 159 5.49 14.18 0.80
CA LEU A 159 5.91 15.27 1.69
C LEU A 159 7.43 15.37 1.83
N GLY A 160 8.13 14.27 1.64
CA GLY A 160 9.58 14.14 1.79
C GLY A 160 9.98 12.66 1.68
N ILE A 161 11.27 12.39 1.86
CA ILE A 161 11.86 11.06 1.76
C ILE A 161 12.89 10.85 2.87
N LEU A 162 13.07 9.60 3.29
CA LEU A 162 14.10 9.18 4.23
C LEU A 162 14.93 8.08 3.57
N ALA A 163 16.22 8.33 3.37
CA ALA A 163 17.14 7.33 2.84
C ALA A 163 17.61 6.42 3.99
N MET A 164 17.01 5.23 4.10
CA MET A 164 17.36 4.26 5.12
C MET A 164 18.32 3.21 4.55
N ILE A 165 19.39 2.90 5.27
CA ILE A 165 20.29 1.79 4.95
C ILE A 165 19.94 0.62 5.89
N ASP A 166 19.40 -0.47 5.34
CA ASP A 166 19.04 -1.69 6.07
C ASP A 166 19.94 -2.84 5.64
N GLU A 167 20.66 -3.45 6.59
CA GLU A 167 21.61 -4.56 6.34
C GLU A 167 22.60 -4.31 5.17
N GLY A 168 22.91 -3.03 4.86
CA GLY A 168 23.81 -2.61 3.77
C GLY A 168 23.13 -2.33 2.41
N LYS A 169 21.79 -2.37 2.34
CA LYS A 169 20.97 -2.01 1.16
C LYS A 169 20.16 -0.75 1.41
N GLN A 170 19.85 0.01 0.36
CA GLN A 170 19.05 1.24 0.46
C GLN A 170 17.54 0.96 0.34
N TRP A 171 16.77 1.68 1.15
CA TRP A 171 15.33 1.85 1.06
C TRP A 171 14.99 3.34 0.84
N GLY A 172 14.25 3.67 -0.22
CA GLY A 172 13.66 4.98 -0.46
C GLY A 172 14.61 6.04 -1.05
N SER A 173 14.85 5.96 -2.36
CA SER A 173 15.56 6.96 -3.20
C SER A 173 14.63 7.90 -3.98
#